data_AF-A0A0F9GD77-F1
#
_entry.id   AF-A0A0F9GD77-F1
#
_cell.length_a   1.000
_cell.length_b   1.000
_cell.length_c   1.000
_cell.angle_alpha   90.00
_cell.angle_beta   90.00
_cell.angle_gamma   90.00
#
_symmetry.space_group_name_H-M   'P 1'
#
loop_
_entity.id
_entity.type
_entity.pdbx_description
1 polymer ?
#
loop_
_entity_poly.entity_id
_entity_poly.type
_entity_poly.pdbx_seq_one_letter_code
_entity_poly.pdbx_strand_id
1 'polypeptide(L)'
;TFLMSSIEQIFQSIGQIPELYNELKEEMNFPRMVEQMINVSGQDTEAMLFSPEQKKEKEEKTPPDKKGPEKKNFNKAGIFGEPYDPRKSLEGDFEQAPYTKDKYPSQLKNLPSGARSIWINTFNSVFNETNDKDNAREAAWKNVKLKYKKSGDKWVKKEKAEFEQAMKKLNVDDLIQIKELEILGKKSKLLDKLLENKNN
;
A
#
# COMPACT_ATOMS: atom_id res chain seq x y z
N THR A 1 27.79 -4.56 -9.80
CA THR A 1 28.61 -5.48 -8.96
C THR A 1 28.78 -5.01 -7.52
N PHE A 2 28.95 -3.70 -7.25
CA PHE A 2 29.17 -3.19 -5.87
C PHE A 2 27.98 -3.39 -4.90
N LEU A 3 26.72 -3.33 -5.38
CA LEU A 3 25.53 -3.49 -4.53
C LEU A 3 25.30 -4.93 -4.05
N MET A 4 25.66 -5.94 -4.85
CA MET A 4 25.54 -7.36 -4.46
C MET A 4 26.47 -7.69 -3.28
N SER A 5 27.69 -7.13 -3.29
CA SER A 5 28.67 -7.35 -2.23
C SER A 5 28.24 -6.78 -0.87
N SER A 6 27.50 -5.67 -0.87
CA SER A 6 27.02 -5.04 0.37
C SER A 6 25.85 -5.79 1.01
N ILE A 7 24.99 -6.41 0.19
CA ILE A 7 23.88 -7.26 0.67
C ILE A 7 24.43 -8.56 1.27
N GLU A 8 25.43 -9.19 0.64
CA GLU A 8 26.08 -10.40 1.18
C GLU A 8 26.77 -10.14 2.52
N GLN A 9 27.39 -8.99 2.71
CA GLN A 9 28.00 -8.61 4.00
C GLN A 9 26.98 -8.43 5.13
N ILE A 10 25.78 -7.93 4.83
CA ILE A 10 24.71 -7.79 5.83
C ILE A 10 24.23 -9.18 6.28
N PHE A 11 24.03 -10.12 5.35
CA PHE A 11 23.60 -11.49 5.65
C PHE A 11 24.66 -12.28 6.43
N GLN A 12 25.96 -12.11 6.13
CA GLN A 12 27.04 -12.75 6.88
C GLN A 12 27.15 -12.23 8.32
N SER A 13 26.79 -10.97 8.58
CA SER A 13 26.86 -10.39 9.94
C SER A 13 25.76 -10.90 10.89
N ILE A 14 24.68 -11.50 10.37
CA ILE A 14 23.52 -11.94 11.17
C ILE A 14 23.73 -13.35 11.77
N GLY A 15 24.78 -14.07 11.37
CA GLY A 15 25.38 -15.14 12.18
C GLY A 15 24.51 -16.35 12.54
N GLN A 16 23.27 -16.49 12.05
CA GLN A 16 22.47 -17.69 12.26
C GLN A 16 21.57 -18.03 11.06
N ILE A 17 21.71 -19.29 10.66
CA ILE A 17 20.89 -20.15 9.79
C ILE A 17 21.14 -20.03 8.27
N PRO A 18 22.21 -20.65 7.76
CA PRO A 18 22.40 -20.92 6.32
C PRO A 18 21.24 -21.72 5.69
N GLU A 19 20.50 -22.50 6.48
CA GLU A 19 19.42 -23.37 6.00
C GLU A 19 18.16 -22.61 5.55
N LEU A 20 17.79 -21.52 6.25
CA LEU A 20 16.66 -20.66 5.85
C LEU A 20 16.94 -19.90 4.55
N TYR A 21 18.22 -19.63 4.24
CA TYR A 21 18.58 -18.94 3.00
C TYR A 21 18.36 -19.82 1.77
N ASN A 22 18.57 -21.13 1.88
CA ASN A 22 18.31 -22.06 0.77
C ASN A 22 16.80 -22.27 0.55
N GLU A 23 16.01 -22.31 1.62
CA GLU A 23 14.55 -22.46 1.56
C GLU A 23 13.86 -21.20 1.00
N LEU A 24 14.28 -19.99 1.43
CA LEU A 24 13.78 -18.72 0.87
C LEU A 24 14.23 -18.45 -0.57
N LYS A 25 15.36 -19.00 -1.00
CA LYS A 25 15.89 -18.83 -2.36
C LYS A 25 15.16 -19.67 -3.39
N GLU A 26 14.52 -20.78 -2.98
CA GLU A 26 13.65 -21.56 -3.86
C GLU A 26 12.23 -20.96 -3.98
N GLU A 27 11.66 -20.42 -2.90
CA GLU A 27 10.29 -19.87 -2.94
C GLU A 27 10.20 -18.43 -3.48
N MET A 28 11.25 -17.62 -3.29
CA MET A 28 11.26 -16.24 -3.78
C MET A 28 12.23 -16.10 -4.93
N ASN A 29 11.67 -15.90 -6.13
CA ASN A 29 12.40 -15.59 -7.37
C ASN A 29 13.00 -14.16 -7.30
N PHE A 30 13.88 -13.95 -6.32
CA PHE A 30 14.56 -12.71 -5.97
C PHE A 30 15.23 -11.98 -7.14
N PRO A 31 15.84 -12.67 -8.13
CA PRO A 31 16.40 -11.99 -9.30
C PRO A 31 15.36 -11.11 -10.02
N ARG A 32 14.11 -11.58 -10.10
CA ARG A 32 13.02 -10.86 -10.78
C ARG A 32 12.54 -9.63 -10.00
N MET A 33 12.56 -9.68 -8.66
CA MET A 33 12.15 -8.56 -7.81
C MET A 33 13.21 -7.45 -7.81
N VAL A 34 14.49 -7.83 -7.83
CA VAL A 34 15.60 -6.87 -7.93
C VAL A 34 15.61 -6.18 -9.31
N GLU A 35 15.33 -6.90 -10.39
CA GLU A 35 15.15 -6.29 -11.72
C GLU A 35 13.97 -5.29 -11.76
N GLN A 36 12.84 -5.61 -11.10
CA GLN A 36 11.71 -4.68 -11.00
C GLN A 36 12.07 -3.42 -10.19
N MET A 37 12.85 -3.52 -9.12
CA MET A 37 13.27 -2.35 -8.35
C MET A 37 14.29 -1.48 -9.10
N ILE A 38 15.16 -2.07 -9.91
CA ILE A 38 16.13 -1.32 -10.72
C ILE A 38 15.42 -0.60 -11.89
N ASN A 39 14.42 -1.22 -12.51
CA ASN A 39 13.66 -0.57 -13.58
C ASN A 39 12.73 0.56 -13.09
N VAL A 40 12.36 0.58 -11.80
CA VAL A 40 11.53 1.66 -11.22
C VAL A 40 12.36 2.88 -10.82
N SER A 41 13.68 2.75 -10.62
CA SER A 41 14.56 3.89 -10.27
C SER A 41 15.32 4.51 -11.44
N GLY A 42 15.16 3.97 -12.66
CA GLY A 42 15.87 4.38 -13.87
C GLY A 42 15.14 5.38 -14.79
N GLN A 43 13.98 5.90 -14.40
CA GLN A 43 13.29 6.95 -15.15
C GLN A 43 13.06 8.18 -14.27
N ASP A 44 13.62 9.31 -14.72
CA ASP A 44 13.19 10.68 -14.40
C ASP A 44 13.83 11.42 -13.21
N THR A 45 15.16 11.46 -13.11
CA THR A 45 15.84 12.55 -12.36
C THR A 45 16.70 13.49 -13.21
N GLU A 46 16.87 13.25 -14.51
CA GLU A 46 17.70 14.10 -15.38
C GLU A 46 16.94 15.21 -16.12
N ALA A 47 15.61 15.35 -15.95
CA ALA A 47 14.80 16.32 -16.69
C ALA A 47 14.47 17.64 -15.93
N MET A 48 14.97 17.86 -14.70
CA MET A 48 14.64 19.06 -13.90
C MET A 48 15.64 20.23 -14.05
N LEU A 49 16.20 20.43 -15.24
CA LEU A 49 16.94 21.65 -15.59
C LEU A 49 16.43 22.22 -16.92
N PHE A 50 15.19 22.72 -16.94
CA PHE A 50 14.75 23.62 -18.01
C PHE A 50 14.13 24.90 -17.46
N SER A 51 14.81 25.98 -17.82
CA SER A 51 14.53 27.38 -17.56
C SER A 51 13.18 27.82 -18.15
N PRO A 52 12.37 28.66 -17.47
CA PRO A 52 11.10 29.13 -17.99
C PRO A 52 11.32 30.47 -18.71
N GLU A 53 11.62 30.44 -20.01
CA GLU A 53 11.51 31.65 -20.82
C GLU A 53 11.23 31.35 -22.30
N GLN A 54 10.14 31.97 -22.78
CA GLN A 54 9.78 32.25 -24.17
C GLN A 54 8.80 31.32 -24.93
N LYS A 55 7.59 31.89 -25.09
CA LYS A 55 6.91 32.21 -26.36
C LYS A 55 6.14 31.12 -27.13
N LYS A 56 4.87 31.52 -27.34
CA LYS A 56 4.10 31.60 -28.60
C LYS A 56 3.31 30.38 -29.07
N GLU A 57 1.99 30.61 -29.10
CA GLU A 57 1.07 30.39 -30.22
C GLU A 57 1.45 29.31 -31.24
N LYS A 58 0.63 28.25 -31.29
CA LYS A 58 0.18 27.70 -32.56
C LYS A 58 -1.15 26.97 -32.42
N GLU A 59 -2.11 27.44 -33.20
CA GLU A 59 -3.41 26.86 -33.48
C GLU A 59 -3.32 25.51 -34.23
N GLU A 60 -4.45 24.81 -34.21
CA GLU A 60 -5.01 24.01 -35.30
C GLU A 60 -4.32 22.67 -35.68
N LYS A 61 -5.02 21.55 -35.42
CA LYS A 61 -5.72 20.76 -36.46
C LYS A 61 -6.20 19.42 -35.89
N THR A 62 -7.52 19.31 -35.76
CA THR A 62 -8.25 18.04 -35.63
C THR A 62 -8.08 17.18 -36.89
N PRO A 63 -7.72 15.88 -36.78
CA PRO A 63 -7.75 14.98 -37.91
C PRO A 63 -9.19 14.58 -38.29
N PRO A 64 -9.47 14.41 -39.60
CA PRO A 64 -10.81 14.20 -40.14
C PRO A 64 -11.35 12.77 -39.97
N ASP A 65 -12.66 12.71 -39.82
CA ASP A 65 -13.54 11.54 -39.87
C ASP A 65 -13.18 10.57 -41.02
N LYS A 66 -12.80 9.34 -40.64
CA LYS A 66 -12.81 8.21 -41.56
C LYS A 66 -14.16 7.52 -41.52
N LYS A 67 -15.01 7.98 -42.45
CA LYS A 67 -16.27 7.37 -42.88
C LYS A 67 -15.98 5.97 -43.47
N GLY A 68 -16.22 4.93 -42.69
CA GLY A 68 -16.19 3.54 -43.14
C GLY A 68 -17.49 3.13 -43.84
N PRO A 69 -17.45 2.19 -44.79
CA PRO A 69 -18.59 1.86 -45.65
C PRO A 69 -19.73 1.16 -44.89
N GLU A 70 -20.95 1.61 -45.19
CA GLU A 70 -22.21 0.94 -44.86
C GLU A 70 -22.16 -0.54 -45.29
N LYS A 71 -22.34 -1.44 -44.34
CA LYS A 71 -22.74 -2.82 -44.63
C LYS A 71 -24.19 -3.01 -44.19
N LYS A 72 -25.07 -3.01 -45.18
CA LYS A 72 -26.47 -3.41 -45.05
C LYS A 72 -26.58 -4.93 -44.92
N ASN A 73 -27.39 -5.33 -43.95
CA ASN A 73 -28.28 -6.49 -43.89
C ASN A 73 -27.69 -7.88 -44.16
N PHE A 74 -27.50 -8.64 -43.07
CA PHE A 74 -27.62 -10.11 -43.10
C PHE A 74 -28.54 -10.58 -41.96
N ASN A 75 -29.72 -11.02 -42.36
CA ASN A 75 -30.46 -12.17 -41.83
C ASN A 75 -30.91 -12.14 -40.37
N LYS A 76 -32.09 -11.55 -40.21
CA LYS A 76 -33.12 -11.91 -39.24
C LYS A 76 -33.50 -13.39 -39.39
N ALA A 77 -32.72 -14.29 -38.78
CA ALA A 77 -33.15 -15.65 -38.46
C ALA A 77 -33.42 -15.67 -36.96
N GLY A 78 -34.66 -16.00 -36.58
CA GLY A 78 -35.09 -16.12 -35.19
C GLY A 78 -34.26 -17.17 -34.47
N ILE A 79 -33.33 -16.71 -33.64
CA ILE A 79 -32.61 -17.56 -32.70
C ILE A 79 -33.31 -17.38 -31.35
N PHE A 80 -34.03 -18.44 -31.05
CA PHE A 80 -34.57 -18.83 -29.76
C PHE A 80 -33.56 -18.53 -28.63
N GLY A 81 -33.91 -17.57 -27.77
CA GLY A 81 -33.17 -17.16 -26.59
C GLY A 81 -32.13 -16.06 -26.87
N GLU A 82 -32.41 -14.84 -26.42
CA GLU A 82 -31.34 -13.85 -26.24
C GLU A 82 -30.22 -14.52 -25.43
N PRO A 83 -28.95 -14.46 -25.87
CA PRO A 83 -27.85 -14.98 -25.07
C PRO A 83 -27.91 -14.28 -23.72
N TYR A 84 -28.13 -15.06 -22.66
CA TYR A 84 -28.07 -14.58 -21.29
C TYR A 84 -26.74 -13.86 -21.13
N ASP A 85 -26.78 -12.53 -21.11
CA ASP A 85 -25.62 -11.71 -20.79
C ASP A 85 -25.56 -11.64 -19.26
N PRO A 86 -24.67 -12.40 -18.59
CA PRO A 86 -24.55 -12.36 -17.13
C PRO A 86 -24.17 -10.97 -16.59
N ARG A 87 -23.88 -9.98 -17.46
CA ARG A 87 -23.65 -8.59 -17.06
C ARG A 87 -24.93 -7.76 -16.98
N LYS A 88 -26.03 -8.20 -17.60
CA LYS A 88 -27.28 -7.42 -17.72
C LYS A 88 -28.34 -7.78 -16.68
N SER A 89 -28.23 -8.95 -16.05
CA SER A 89 -29.14 -9.40 -14.97
C SER A 89 -28.78 -8.83 -13.58
N LEU A 90 -27.76 -7.97 -13.49
CA LEU A 90 -27.34 -7.30 -12.27
C LEU A 90 -27.62 -5.80 -12.30
N GLU A 91 -28.60 -5.35 -13.09
CA GLU A 91 -29.24 -4.03 -12.93
C GLU A 91 -30.43 -4.12 -11.95
N GLY A 92 -30.52 -5.20 -11.16
CA GLY A 92 -31.37 -5.22 -9.98
C GLY A 92 -30.83 -4.19 -9.01
N ASP A 93 -31.60 -3.13 -8.79
CA ASP A 93 -31.43 -2.08 -7.78
C ASP A 93 -30.30 -2.40 -6.82
N PHE A 94 -29.07 -2.06 -7.20
CA PHE A 94 -27.93 -2.15 -6.29
C PHE A 94 -28.25 -1.14 -5.21
N GLU A 95 -28.90 -1.61 -4.15
CA GLU A 95 -29.29 -0.83 -3.00
C GLU A 95 -28.05 -0.02 -2.63
N GLN A 96 -28.17 1.28 -2.91
CA GLN A 96 -27.01 2.15 -2.95
C GLN A 96 -26.37 2.04 -1.57
N ALA A 97 -25.13 1.55 -1.52
CA ALA A 97 -24.51 1.18 -0.26
C ALA A 97 -24.67 2.33 0.75
N PRO A 98 -25.09 2.05 1.99
CA PRO A 98 -25.68 3.05 2.87
C PRO A 98 -24.73 4.20 3.22
N TYR A 99 -23.41 3.97 3.09
CA TYR A 99 -22.40 4.99 3.32
C TYR A 99 -21.45 5.15 2.13
N THR A 100 -21.14 6.41 1.83
CA THR A 100 -20.13 6.81 0.85
C THR A 100 -18.98 7.55 1.53
N LYS A 101 -17.92 7.87 0.78
CA LYS A 101 -16.76 8.62 1.31
C LYS A 101 -17.13 9.99 1.86
N ASP A 102 -18.22 10.59 1.38
CA ASP A 102 -18.67 11.92 1.80
C ASP A 102 -19.82 11.85 2.81
N LYS A 103 -20.62 10.77 2.78
CA LYS A 103 -21.78 10.57 3.64
C LYS A 103 -21.55 9.41 4.61
N TYR A 104 -21.02 9.75 5.79
CA TYR A 104 -20.72 8.78 6.86
C TYR A 104 -21.12 9.35 8.24
N PRO A 105 -21.33 8.50 9.26
CA PRO A 105 -21.77 8.94 10.59
C PRO A 105 -20.76 9.88 11.27
N SER A 106 -21.25 10.81 12.08
CA SER A 106 -20.43 11.84 12.75
C SER A 106 -19.30 11.26 13.61
N GLN A 107 -19.49 10.07 14.16
CA GLN A 107 -18.50 9.33 14.95
C GLN A 107 -17.20 9.05 14.17
N LEU A 108 -17.26 8.96 12.83
CA LEU A 108 -16.11 8.68 11.98
C LEU A 108 -15.35 9.96 11.57
N LYS A 109 -15.86 11.15 11.87
CA LYS A 109 -15.22 12.42 11.46
C LYS A 109 -13.80 12.58 12.04
N ASN A 110 -13.56 12.05 13.23
CA ASN A 110 -12.26 12.14 13.90
C ASN A 110 -11.30 11.00 13.51
N LEU A 111 -11.70 10.11 12.60
CA LEU A 111 -10.84 9.02 12.15
C LEU A 111 -9.95 9.45 10.98
N PRO A 112 -8.69 8.95 10.93
CA PRO A 112 -7.84 9.06 9.76
C PRO A 112 -8.58 8.59 8.49
N SER A 113 -8.30 9.22 7.35
CA SER A 113 -8.92 8.87 6.06
C SER A 113 -8.83 7.37 5.76
N GLY A 114 -7.66 6.76 6.00
CA GLY A 114 -7.47 5.32 5.82
C GLY A 114 -8.36 4.46 6.73
N ALA A 115 -8.60 4.87 7.97
CA ALA A 115 -9.50 4.16 8.89
C ALA A 115 -10.98 4.31 8.47
N ARG A 116 -11.37 5.50 8.01
CA ARG A 116 -12.71 5.74 7.45
C ARG A 116 -12.98 4.83 6.24
N SER A 117 -12.04 4.73 5.31
CA SER A 117 -12.18 3.85 4.14
C SER A 117 -12.36 2.38 4.53
N ILE A 118 -11.56 1.87 5.49
CA ILE A 118 -11.69 0.49 5.98
C ILE A 118 -13.07 0.27 6.58
N TRP A 119 -13.54 1.21 7.40
CA TRP A 119 -14.85 1.11 8.04
C TRP A 119 -15.97 1.08 7.00
N ILE A 120 -16.00 2.03 6.05
CA ILE A 120 -17.04 2.14 5.03
C ILE A 120 -17.06 0.87 4.15
N ASN A 121 -15.89 0.43 3.68
CA ASN A 121 -15.79 -0.74 2.81
C ASN A 121 -16.26 -2.02 3.54
N THR A 122 -15.82 -2.21 4.79
CA THR A 122 -16.23 -3.39 5.58
C THR A 122 -17.72 -3.34 5.90
N PHE A 123 -18.23 -2.17 6.31
CA PHE A 123 -19.64 -2.00 6.64
C PHE A 123 -20.51 -2.35 5.43
N ASN A 124 -20.22 -1.75 4.27
CA ASN A 124 -21.01 -1.96 3.07
C ASN A 124 -20.95 -3.42 2.60
N SER A 125 -19.80 -4.09 2.68
CA SER A 125 -19.69 -5.51 2.33
C SER A 125 -20.58 -6.38 3.23
N VAL A 126 -20.41 -6.27 4.55
CA VAL A 126 -21.14 -7.10 5.51
C VAL A 126 -22.64 -6.77 5.49
N PHE A 127 -23.00 -5.50 5.30
CA PHE A 127 -24.39 -5.09 5.20
C PHE A 127 -25.05 -5.68 3.94
N ASN A 128 -24.38 -5.64 2.79
CA ASN A 128 -24.92 -6.24 1.56
C ASN A 128 -25.09 -7.76 1.66
N GLU A 129 -24.25 -8.43 2.46
CA GLU A 129 -24.31 -9.88 2.65
C GLU A 129 -25.38 -10.31 3.67
N THR A 130 -25.55 -9.54 4.75
CA THR A 130 -26.36 -9.96 5.91
C THR A 130 -27.66 -9.19 6.06
N ASN A 131 -27.77 -8.01 5.43
CA ASN A 131 -28.82 -7.01 5.65
C ASN A 131 -29.00 -6.60 7.13
N ASP A 132 -28.02 -6.90 8.00
CA ASP A 132 -28.03 -6.53 9.42
C ASP A 132 -27.05 -5.37 9.68
N LYS A 133 -27.63 -4.22 10.00
CA LYS A 133 -26.92 -2.97 10.26
C LYS A 133 -26.00 -3.02 11.47
N ASP A 134 -26.38 -3.75 12.52
CA ASP A 134 -25.60 -3.77 13.76
C ASP A 134 -24.43 -4.75 13.65
N ASN A 135 -24.66 -5.92 13.02
CA ASN A 135 -23.58 -6.84 12.68
C ASN A 135 -22.54 -6.20 11.75
N ALA A 136 -22.98 -5.50 10.69
CA ALA A 136 -22.08 -4.76 9.80
C ALA A 136 -21.28 -3.67 10.53
N ARG A 137 -21.89 -2.98 11.51
CA ARG A 137 -21.23 -1.97 12.34
C ARG A 137 -20.13 -2.59 13.20
N GLU A 138 -20.42 -3.71 13.84
CA GLU A 138 -19.46 -4.42 14.69
C GLU A 138 -18.26 -4.91 13.88
N ALA A 139 -18.51 -5.56 12.74
CA ALA A 139 -17.47 -6.03 11.83
C ALA A 139 -16.58 -4.89 11.33
N ALA A 140 -17.18 -3.76 10.93
CA ALA A 140 -16.45 -2.57 10.48
C ALA A 140 -15.53 -2.01 11.56
N TRP A 141 -16.00 -1.90 12.80
CA TRP A 141 -15.17 -1.45 13.92
C TRP A 141 -14.08 -2.44 14.30
N LYS A 142 -14.35 -3.75 14.23
CA LYS A 142 -13.35 -4.80 14.44
C LYS A 142 -12.19 -4.65 13.46
N ASN A 143 -12.48 -4.45 12.17
CA ASN A 143 -11.45 -4.22 11.15
C ASN A 143 -10.65 -2.93 11.37
N VAL A 144 -11.29 -1.84 11.76
CA VAL A 144 -10.57 -0.60 12.13
C VAL A 144 -9.62 -0.85 13.31
N LYS A 145 -10.09 -1.54 14.36
CA LYS A 145 -9.29 -1.87 15.55
C LYS A 145 -8.15 -2.86 15.28
N LEU A 146 -8.21 -3.62 14.18
CA LEU A 146 -7.09 -4.48 13.76
C LEU A 146 -5.90 -3.65 13.26
N LYS A 147 -6.15 -2.59 12.49
CA LYS A 147 -5.08 -1.76 11.88
C LYS A 147 -4.75 -0.50 12.64
N TYR A 148 -5.66 0.00 13.47
CA TYR A 148 -5.51 1.23 14.23
C TYR A 148 -5.70 0.98 15.73
N LYS A 149 -5.03 1.81 16.54
CA LYS A 149 -5.16 1.85 17.99
C LYS A 149 -5.46 3.29 18.42
N LYS A 150 -6.31 3.45 19.42
CA LYS A 150 -6.59 4.75 20.02
C LYS A 150 -5.42 5.14 20.94
N SER A 151 -4.83 6.30 20.71
CA SER A 151 -3.74 6.87 21.52
C SER A 151 -4.17 8.28 21.94
N GLY A 152 -4.58 8.43 23.20
CA GLY A 152 -5.27 9.63 23.67
C GLY A 152 -6.58 9.86 22.91
N ASP A 153 -6.73 11.05 22.32
CA ASP A 153 -7.92 11.44 21.56
C ASP A 153 -7.87 11.11 20.07
N LYS A 154 -6.77 10.53 19.59
CA LYS A 154 -6.53 10.27 18.16
C LYS A 154 -6.39 8.78 17.88
N TRP A 155 -6.84 8.36 16.70
CA TRP A 155 -6.58 7.02 16.17
C TRP A 155 -5.29 7.02 15.37
N VAL A 156 -4.36 6.14 15.70
CA VAL A 156 -3.04 6.01 15.06
C VAL A 156 -2.90 4.58 14.51
N LYS A 157 -2.24 4.41 13.36
CA LYS A 157 -1.92 3.07 12.83
C LYS A 157 -1.10 2.31 13.87
N LYS A 158 -1.40 1.02 14.07
CA LYS A 158 -0.71 0.19 15.09
C LYS A 158 0.80 0.17 14.90
N GLU A 159 1.27 -0.06 13.68
CA GLU A 159 2.69 -0.07 13.33
C GLU A 159 3.40 1.22 13.77
N LYS A 160 2.79 2.38 13.51
CA LYS A 160 3.34 3.67 13.94
C LYS A 160 3.29 3.85 15.45
N ALA A 161 2.21 3.41 16.10
CA ALA A 161 2.07 3.53 17.55
C ALA A 161 3.06 2.63 18.30
N GLU A 162 3.28 1.41 17.83
CA GLU A 162 4.28 0.47 18.35
C GLU A 162 5.69 1.00 18.11
N PHE A 163 5.96 1.56 16.93
CA PHE A 163 7.22 2.22 16.63
C PHE A 163 7.48 3.44 17.55
N GLU A 164 6.50 4.32 17.76
CA GLU A 164 6.63 5.44 18.71
C GLU A 164 6.83 4.96 20.15
N GLN A 165 6.15 3.88 20.55
CA GLN A 165 6.37 3.29 21.87
C GLN A 165 7.77 2.68 22.00
N ALA A 166 8.27 2.01 20.96
CA ALA A 166 9.63 1.49 20.93
C ALA A 166 10.67 2.61 20.98
N MET A 167 10.45 3.70 20.22
CA MET A 167 11.31 4.89 20.23
C MET A 167 11.28 5.63 21.58
N LYS A 168 10.13 5.65 22.28
CA LYS A 168 10.04 6.21 23.64
C LYS A 168 10.71 5.35 24.70
N LYS A 169 10.75 4.03 24.49
CA LYS A 169 11.44 3.10 25.38
C LYS A 169 12.95 3.17 25.23
N LEU A 170 13.44 3.47 24.02
CA LEU A 170 14.85 3.82 23.83
C LEU A 170 15.12 5.09 24.62
N ASN A 171 15.93 4.97 25.67
CA ASN A 171 16.28 6.11 26.48
C ASN A 171 17.09 7.08 25.60
N VAL A 172 16.85 8.39 25.72
CA VAL A 172 17.59 9.38 24.91
C VAL A 172 19.10 9.21 25.12
N ASP A 173 19.50 8.79 26.31
CA ASP A 173 20.87 8.48 26.67
C ASP A 173 21.47 7.31 25.86
N ASP A 174 20.68 6.30 25.51
CA ASP A 174 21.14 5.18 24.67
C ASP A 174 21.40 5.65 23.23
N LEU A 175 20.55 6.53 22.71
CA LEU A 175 20.73 7.16 21.39
C LEU A 175 21.98 8.05 21.35
N ILE A 176 22.24 8.81 22.42
CA ILE A 176 23.45 9.63 22.55
C ILE A 176 24.69 8.73 22.59
N GLN A 177 24.70 7.67 23.40
CA GLN A 177 25.82 6.71 23.45
C GLN A 177 26.06 6.05 22.09
N ILE A 178 25.01 5.71 21.34
CA ILE A 178 25.14 5.13 20.01
C ILE A 178 25.83 6.11 19.05
N LYS A 179 25.41 7.38 19.04
CA LYS A 179 26.00 8.44 18.23
C LYS A 179 27.47 8.69 18.57
N GLU A 180 27.81 8.75 19.85
CA GLU A 180 29.19 8.96 20.32
C GLU A 180 30.13 7.81 19.92
N LEU A 181 29.67 6.57 20.08
CA LEU A 181 30.45 5.37 19.73
C LEU A 181 30.63 5.22 18.21
N GLU A 182 29.66 5.67 17.41
CA GLU A 182 29.80 5.73 15.95
C GLU A 182 30.85 6.76 15.52
N ILE A 183 30.84 7.97 16.10
CA ILE A 183 31.86 9.00 15.84
C ILE A 183 33.26 8.49 16.22
N LEU A 184 33.38 7.72 17.30
CA LEU A 184 34.65 7.16 17.77
C LEU A 184 35.13 5.92 16.98
N GLY A 185 34.36 5.45 16.00
CA GLY A 185 34.68 4.22 15.25
C GLY A 185 34.65 2.94 16.07
N LYS A 186 34.04 2.96 17.27
CA LYS A 186 34.01 1.84 18.24
C LYS A 186 32.77 0.95 18.04
N LYS A 187 32.42 0.62 16.79
CA LYS A 187 31.20 -0.15 16.45
C LYS A 187 31.14 -1.53 17.13
N SER A 188 32.28 -2.20 17.35
CA SER A 188 32.32 -3.51 18.01
C SER A 188 31.85 -3.46 19.47
N LYS A 189 32.33 -2.48 20.26
CA LYS A 189 31.94 -2.31 21.67
C LYS A 189 30.46 -1.98 21.85
N LEU A 190 29.83 -1.43 20.82
CA LEU A 190 28.41 -1.07 20.81
C LEU A 190 27.53 -2.32 20.62
N LEU A 191 27.93 -3.22 19.74
CA LEU A 191 27.27 -4.52 19.54
C LEU A 191 27.26 -5.35 20.82
N ASP A 192 28.40 -5.41 21.52
CA ASP A 192 28.53 -6.18 22.77
C ASP A 192 27.56 -5.65 23.86
N LYS A 193 27.52 -4.33 24.08
CA LYS A 193 26.61 -3.70 25.04
C LYS A 193 25.13 -3.89 24.72
N LEU A 194 24.75 -3.84 23.44
CA LEU A 194 23.36 -4.05 23.03
C LEU A 194 22.91 -5.50 23.23
N LEU A 195 23.81 -6.47 23.03
CA LEU A 195 23.54 -7.88 23.31
C LEU A 195 23.40 -8.16 24.80
N GLU A 196 24.21 -7.49 25.63
CA GLU A 196 24.19 -7.65 27.09
C GLU A 196 22.89 -7.13 27.73
N ASN A 197 22.38 -5.98 27.27
CA ASN A 197 21.12 -5.40 27.76
C ASN A 197 19.87 -6.18 27.30
N LYS A 198 19.96 -7.04 26.30
CA LYS A 198 18.80 -7.82 25.79
C LYS A 198 18.58 -9.12 26.57
N ASN A 199 19.57 -9.55 27.33
CA ASN A 199 19.57 -10.80 28.12
C ASN A 199 19.18 -10.58 29.59
N ASN A 200 19.00 -9.33 30.03
CA ASN A 200 18.51 -8.95 31.36
C ASN A 200 17.07 -8.44 31.28
#